data_AF-A0A6P4ENH6-F1
#
_entry.id   AF-A0A6P4ENH6-F1
#
_cell.length_a   1.000
_cell.length_b   1.000
_cell.length_c   1.000
_cell.angle_alpha   90.00
_cell.angle_beta   90.00
_cell.angle_gamma   90.00
#
_symmetry.space_group_name_H-M   'P 1'
#
loop_
_entity.id
_entity.type
_entity.pdbx_description
1 polymer ?
#
loop_
_entity_poly.entity_id
_entity_poly.type
_entity_poly.pdbx_seq_one_letter_code
_entity_poly.pdbx_strand_id
1 'polypeptide(L)'
;MVQVYTKCRDLLNNTDMLPMWWLDDSPAVFKADVEGMTAVDCHRLKRELAKEVNEEAEVEANEFDLGRIMGLVLALAAIFVLFILLCGLKRRKRNSDEVEAFKPEPEEAPPIFRFLKKNKKRVCKSWMRKNCRPLFLHNETQIKEFSIKAEREVAVHTERTQQKIALWTKARDREAQKKMDKLQRTTEKASRKKKPQHH
;
A
#
# COMPACT_ATOMS: atom_id res chain seq x y z
N MET A 1 -23.00 11.53 26.18
CA MET A 1 -21.75 12.02 25.56
C MET A 1 -21.10 13.15 26.35
N VAL A 2 -21.74 14.32 26.52
CA VAL A 2 -21.13 15.48 27.21
C VAL A 2 -20.67 15.17 28.65
N GLN A 3 -21.47 14.43 29.42
CA GLN A 3 -21.15 14.03 30.80
C GLN A 3 -19.93 13.08 30.90
N VAL A 4 -19.75 12.20 29.91
CA VAL A 4 -18.59 11.29 29.83
C VAL A 4 -17.32 12.09 29.54
N TYR A 5 -17.43 13.07 28.64
CA TYR A 5 -16.30 13.94 28.29
C TYR A 5 -15.83 14.79 29.46
N THR A 6 -16.75 15.43 30.20
CA THR A 6 -16.40 16.23 31.38
C THR A 6 -15.76 15.36 32.46
N LYS A 7 -16.35 14.19 32.73
CA LYS A 7 -15.81 13.25 33.73
C LYS A 7 -14.42 12.73 33.36
N CYS A 8 -14.20 12.38 32.10
CA CYS A 8 -12.91 11.94 31.62
C CYS A 8 -11.86 13.06 31.65
N ARG A 9 -12.24 14.29 31.31
CA ARG A 9 -11.37 15.46 31.43
C ARG A 9 -10.93 15.67 32.88
N ASP A 10 -11.85 15.56 33.84
CA ASP A 10 -11.55 15.72 35.26
C ASP A 10 -10.66 14.58 35.80
N LEU A 11 -10.90 13.34 35.37
CA LEU A 11 -10.10 12.18 35.80
C LEU A 11 -8.69 12.19 35.19
N LEU A 12 -8.53 12.60 33.93
CA LEU A 12 -7.22 12.68 33.29
C LEU A 12 -6.39 13.84 33.82
N ASN A 13 -7.01 14.98 34.12
CA ASN A 13 -6.28 16.14 34.68
C ASN A 13 -5.84 15.94 36.13
N ASN A 14 -6.54 15.08 36.90
CA ASN A 14 -6.21 14.81 38.30
C ASN A 14 -5.32 13.57 38.50
N THR A 15 -5.04 12.79 37.45
CA THR A 15 -4.28 11.54 37.54
C THR A 15 -3.04 11.62 36.67
N ASP A 16 -1.99 12.28 37.17
CA ASP A 16 -0.85 12.67 36.34
C ASP A 16 -0.02 11.52 35.78
N MET A 17 0.01 10.33 36.39
CA MET A 17 0.71 9.19 35.82
C MET A 17 0.12 7.88 36.35
N LEU A 18 -0.64 7.19 35.51
CA LEU A 18 -0.80 5.74 35.66
C LEU A 18 0.40 5.08 34.97
N PRO A 19 1.39 4.52 35.69
CA PRO A 19 2.44 3.75 35.05
C PRO A 19 1.81 2.46 34.52
N MET A 20 1.97 2.15 33.23
CA MET A 20 1.55 0.89 32.55
C MET A 20 0.16 0.83 31.89
N TRP A 21 -0.60 1.93 31.73
CA TRP A 21 -1.88 1.87 30.98
C TRP A 21 -1.71 1.49 29.49
N TRP A 22 -0.51 1.62 28.92
CA TRP A 22 -0.20 1.26 27.54
C TRP A 22 0.01 -0.25 27.30
N LEU A 23 0.08 -1.07 28.36
CA LEU A 23 0.34 -2.53 28.26
C LEU A 23 -0.92 -3.39 28.19
N ASP A 24 -2.10 -2.80 28.37
CA ASP A 24 -3.37 -3.53 28.41
C ASP A 24 -4.19 -3.25 27.15
N ASP A 25 -4.17 -4.21 26.21
CA ASP A 25 -4.92 -4.17 24.95
C ASP A 25 -6.36 -4.71 25.06
N SER A 26 -6.88 -4.83 26.28
CA SER A 26 -8.26 -5.26 26.51
C SER A 26 -9.26 -4.20 25.99
N PRO A 27 -10.34 -4.60 25.28
CA PRO A 27 -11.34 -3.65 24.74
C PRO A 27 -11.99 -2.81 25.85
N ALA A 28 -12.43 -1.59 25.52
CA ALA A 28 -13.20 -0.79 26.47
C ALA A 28 -14.49 -1.52 26.84
N VAL A 29 -14.63 -1.89 28.12
CA VAL A 29 -15.90 -2.38 28.66
C VAL A 29 -16.73 -1.14 28.98
N PHE A 30 -17.73 -0.85 28.14
CA PHE A 30 -18.67 0.24 28.40
C PHE A 30 -19.44 -0.04 29.69
N LYS A 31 -19.10 0.68 30.75
CA LYS A 31 -19.90 0.72 31.98
C LYS A 31 -21.09 1.63 31.72
N ALA A 32 -22.30 1.13 31.99
CA ALA A 32 -23.53 1.91 31.84
C ALA A 32 -23.62 3.08 32.83
N ASP A 33 -22.84 3.03 33.90
CA ASP A 33 -22.76 4.07 34.92
C ASP A 33 -21.50 4.93 34.73
N VAL A 34 -21.71 6.22 34.47
CA VAL A 34 -20.67 7.23 34.23
C VAL A 34 -19.89 7.53 35.51
N GLU A 35 -20.50 7.32 36.68
CA GLU A 35 -19.83 7.55 37.97
C GLU A 35 -18.77 6.49 38.29
N GLY A 36 -18.93 5.27 37.76
CA GLY A 36 -17.99 4.16 37.90
C GLY A 36 -16.82 4.17 36.88
N MET A 37 -16.70 5.21 36.07
CA MET A 37 -15.61 5.36 35.10
C MET A 37 -14.31 5.73 35.80
N THR A 38 -13.24 5.01 35.43
CA THR A 38 -11.88 5.27 35.92
C THR A 38 -11.04 5.96 34.85
N ALA A 39 -9.90 6.54 35.24
CA ALA A 39 -8.98 7.16 34.29
C ALA A 39 -8.52 6.17 33.19
N VAL A 40 -8.43 4.87 33.49
CA VAL A 40 -8.10 3.82 32.52
C VAL A 40 -9.19 3.69 31.45
N ASP A 41 -10.46 3.73 31.84
CA ASP A 41 -11.60 3.64 30.92
C ASP A 41 -11.60 4.83 29.94
N CYS A 42 -11.28 6.02 30.45
CA CYS A 42 -11.14 7.23 29.63
C CYS A 42 -9.94 7.19 28.67
N HIS A 43 -8.81 6.61 29.09
CA HIS A 43 -7.66 6.39 28.22
C HIS A 43 -7.96 5.39 27.09
N ARG A 44 -8.73 4.33 27.38
CA ARG A 44 -9.16 3.37 26.35
C ARG A 44 -10.09 4.01 25.32
N LEU A 45 -11.08 4.77 25.78
CA LEU A 45 -11.97 5.53 24.89
C LEU A 45 -11.19 6.50 24.00
N LYS A 46 -10.23 7.26 24.57
CA LYS A 46 -9.36 8.16 23.80
C LYS A 46 -8.57 7.41 22.72
N ARG A 47 -8.12 6.19 22.99
CA ARG A 47 -7.36 5.35 22.05
C ARG A 47 -8.24 4.79 20.94
N GLU A 48 -9.45 4.34 21.25
CA GLU A 48 -10.42 3.86 20.25
C GLU A 48 -10.86 5.00 19.33
N LEU A 49 -11.20 6.16 19.89
CA LEU A 49 -11.49 7.38 19.12
C LEU A 49 -10.31 7.80 18.23
N ALA A 50 -9.06 7.70 18.72
CA ALA A 50 -7.89 8.01 17.91
C ALA A 50 -7.67 7.00 16.76
N LYS A 51 -8.07 5.73 16.93
CA LYS A 51 -8.01 4.73 15.87
C LYS A 51 -9.08 4.97 14.82
N GLU A 52 -10.32 5.21 15.23
CA GLU A 52 -11.43 5.54 14.31
C GLU A 52 -11.10 6.79 13.49
N VAL A 53 -10.61 7.86 14.13
CA VAL A 53 -10.20 9.08 13.41
C VAL A 53 -9.03 8.85 12.47
N ASN A 54 -8.08 7.96 12.80
CA ASN A 54 -6.96 7.65 11.91
C ASN A 54 -7.39 6.77 10.73
N GLU A 55 -8.29 5.81 10.95
CA GLU A 55 -8.88 4.98 9.89
C GLU A 55 -9.71 5.84 8.93
N GLU A 56 -10.50 6.79 9.44
CA GLU A 56 -11.23 7.78 8.61
C GLU A 56 -10.26 8.67 7.82
N ALA A 57 -9.18 9.16 8.45
CA ALA A 57 -8.18 9.99 7.80
C ALA A 57 -7.38 9.24 6.71
N GLU A 58 -7.07 7.96 6.90
CA GLU A 58 -6.40 7.12 5.91
C GLU A 58 -7.30 6.82 4.70
N VAL A 59 -8.61 6.68 4.90
CA VAL A 59 -9.58 6.52 3.82
C VAL A 59 -9.70 7.81 3.01
N GLU A 60 -9.84 8.97 3.65
CA GLU A 60 -9.89 10.26 2.96
C GLU A 60 -8.57 10.54 2.22
N ALA A 61 -7.41 10.29 2.84
CA ALA A 61 -6.11 10.52 2.22
C ALA A 61 -5.92 9.70 0.93
N ASN A 62 -6.36 8.44 0.91
CA ASN A 62 -6.27 7.59 -0.28
C ASN A 62 -7.16 8.07 -1.44
N GLU A 63 -8.34 8.62 -1.15
CA GLU A 63 -9.22 9.20 -2.18
C GLU A 63 -8.63 10.48 -2.80
N PHE A 64 -8.07 11.37 -1.97
CA PHE A 64 -7.39 12.57 -2.45
C PHE A 64 -6.14 12.25 -3.29
N ASP A 65 -5.40 11.20 -2.94
CA ASP A 65 -4.19 10.81 -3.67
C ASP A 65 -4.54 10.21 -5.05
N LEU A 66 -5.60 9.41 -5.14
CA LEU A 66 -6.08 8.87 -6.42
C LEU A 66 -6.52 9.98 -7.38
N GLY A 67 -7.24 10.98 -6.87
CA GLY A 67 -7.69 12.13 -7.66
C GLY A 67 -6.52 12.97 -8.20
N ARG A 68 -5.48 13.19 -7.38
CA ARG A 68 -4.26 13.90 -7.79
C ARG A 68 -3.46 13.13 -8.83
N ILE A 69 -3.31 11.81 -8.66
CA ILE A 69 -2.63 10.94 -9.62
C ILE A 69 -3.37 10.95 -10.96
N MET A 70 -4.69 10.81 -10.95
CA MET A 70 -5.52 10.88 -12.17
C MET A 70 -5.41 12.24 -12.86
N GLY A 71 -5.39 13.34 -12.10
CA GLY A 71 -5.16 14.69 -12.64
C GLY A 71 -3.80 14.84 -13.33
N LEU A 72 -2.73 14.30 -12.72
CA LEU A 72 -1.39 14.32 -13.31
C LEU A 72 -1.32 13.48 -14.59
N VAL A 73 -1.95 12.31 -14.61
CA VAL A 73 -2.01 11.45 -15.81
C VAL A 73 -2.74 12.14 -16.95
N LEU A 74 -3.88 12.79 -16.68
CA LEU A 74 -4.61 13.56 -17.69
C LEU A 74 -3.81 14.75 -18.23
N ALA A 75 -3.10 15.47 -17.35
CA ALA A 75 -2.24 16.58 -17.75
C ALA A 75 -1.10 16.11 -18.67
N LEU A 76 -0.43 15.00 -18.33
CA LEU A 76 0.62 14.40 -19.15
C LEU A 76 0.07 13.91 -20.50
N ALA A 77 -1.12 13.30 -20.52
CA ALA A 77 -1.78 12.87 -21.75
C ALA A 77 -2.08 14.06 -22.67
N ALA A 78 -2.59 15.17 -22.13
CA ALA A 78 -2.83 16.40 -22.89
C ALA A 78 -1.54 16.96 -23.50
N ILE A 79 -0.45 17.00 -22.73
CA ILE A 79 0.87 17.42 -23.21
C ILE A 79 1.34 16.51 -24.36
N PHE A 80 1.18 15.19 -24.23
CA PHE A 80 1.53 14.23 -25.29
C PHE A 80 0.73 14.47 -26.58
N VAL A 81 -0.58 14.72 -26.46
CA VAL A 81 -1.44 15.04 -27.62
C VAL A 81 -0.99 16.33 -28.30
N LEU A 82 -0.65 17.37 -27.52
CA LEU A 82 -0.09 18.62 -28.06
C LEU A 82 1.23 18.39 -28.80
N PHE A 83 2.13 17.56 -28.27
CA PHE A 83 3.36 17.18 -28.95
C PHE A 83 3.08 16.47 -30.28
N ILE A 84 2.10 15.56 -30.33
CA ILE A 84 1.72 14.84 -31.55
C ILE A 84 1.16 15.83 -32.59
N LEU A 85 0.29 16.75 -32.18
CA LEU A 85 -0.29 17.77 -33.07
C LEU A 85 0.78 18.70 -33.65
N LEU A 86 1.69 19.20 -32.81
CA LEU A 86 2.80 20.05 -33.25
C LEU A 86 3.76 19.30 -34.19
N CYS A 87 4.06 18.02 -33.91
CA CYS A 87 4.87 17.18 -34.78
C CYS A 87 4.18 16.89 -36.12
N GLY A 88 2.86 16.67 -36.10
CA GLY A 88 2.02 16.45 -37.28
C GLY A 88 1.95 17.67 -38.19
N LEU A 89 1.70 18.85 -37.62
CA LEU A 89 1.66 20.13 -38.33
C LEU A 89 3.02 20.49 -38.95
N LYS A 90 4.12 20.27 -38.22
CA LYS A 90 5.49 20.49 -38.73
C LYS A 90 5.84 19.55 -39.88
N ARG A 91 5.33 18.31 -39.87
CA ARG A 91 5.47 17.36 -40.98
C ARG A 91 4.64 17.78 -42.20
N ARG A 92 3.42 18.27 -41.99
CA ARG A 92 2.53 18.71 -43.06
C ARG A 92 3.06 19.96 -43.76
N LYS A 93 3.53 20.96 -43.00
CA LYS A 93 4.15 22.19 -43.56
C LYS A 93 5.39 21.88 -44.40
N ARG A 94 6.24 20.95 -43.92
CA ARG A 94 7.42 20.52 -44.67
C ARG A 94 7.09 19.83 -46.00
N ASN A 95 5.98 19.09 -46.06
CA ASN A 95 5.54 18.44 -47.29
C ASN A 95 4.85 19.43 -48.24
N SER A 96 4.18 20.47 -47.74
CA SER A 96 3.58 21.53 -48.55
C SER A 96 4.64 22.46 -49.17
N ASP A 97 5.65 22.88 -48.41
CA ASP A 97 6.77 23.69 -48.91
C ASP A 97 7.61 22.93 -49.97
N GLU A 98 7.64 21.59 -49.91
CA GLU A 98 8.32 20.73 -50.91
C GLU A 98 7.50 20.54 -52.20
N VAL A 99 6.17 20.72 -52.14
CA VAL A 99 5.26 20.62 -53.29
C VAL A 99 5.11 21.97 -54.01
N GLU A 100 5.17 23.10 -53.29
CA GLU A 100 5.04 24.44 -53.89
C GLU A 100 6.30 24.87 -54.66
N ALA A 101 7.45 24.23 -54.42
CA ALA A 101 8.69 24.42 -55.18
C ALA A 101 8.74 23.69 -56.54
N PHE A 102 7.66 22.99 -56.94
CA PHE A 102 7.57 22.18 -58.15
C PHE A 102 6.58 22.76 -59.18
N LYS A 103 6.65 24.07 -59.45
CA LYS A 103 6.01 24.69 -60.62
C LYS A 103 7.08 24.90 -61.69
N PRO A 104 7.08 24.19 -62.84
CA PRO A 104 8.14 24.27 -63.82
C PRO A 104 7.92 25.48 -64.75
N GLU A 105 8.91 26.37 -64.79
CA GLU A 105 9.15 27.31 -65.90
C GLU A 105 10.33 26.74 -66.72
N PRO A 106 10.26 26.71 -68.06
CA PRO A 106 11.23 25.99 -68.87
C PRO A 106 12.50 26.81 -69.16
N GLU A 107 13.57 26.07 -69.47
CA GLU A 107 14.80 26.41 -70.22
C GLU A 107 16.16 26.60 -69.51
N GLU A 108 17.07 25.72 -69.96
CA GLU A 108 18.53 25.77 -70.12
C GLU A 108 19.54 25.50 -68.97
N ALA A 109 20.08 24.26 -69.04
CA ALA A 109 21.47 23.80 -68.83
C ALA A 109 22.03 23.44 -67.42
N PRO A 110 22.69 22.26 -67.25
CA PRO A 110 23.36 21.78 -66.01
C PRO A 110 24.91 21.94 -66.10
N PRO A 111 25.72 21.84 -65.00
CA PRO A 111 25.89 20.59 -64.22
C PRO A 111 25.98 20.72 -62.68
N ILE A 112 25.20 19.85 -62.02
CA ILE A 112 25.60 18.93 -60.95
C ILE A 112 26.59 19.46 -59.87
N PHE A 113 26.04 19.93 -58.74
CA PHE A 113 26.56 19.60 -57.41
C PHE A 113 25.40 19.34 -56.44
N ARG A 114 24.95 18.08 -56.38
CA ARG A 114 23.99 17.62 -55.37
C ARG A 114 24.72 17.44 -54.05
N PHE A 115 24.73 18.47 -53.21
CA PHE A 115 25.11 18.30 -51.80
C PHE A 115 24.10 17.37 -51.12
N LEU A 116 24.58 16.17 -50.79
CA LEU A 116 23.85 15.09 -50.13
C LEU A 116 23.27 15.58 -48.78
N LYS A 117 21.98 15.91 -48.76
CA LYS A 117 21.16 15.98 -47.54
C LYS A 117 20.93 14.57 -46.96
N LYS A 118 21.98 13.93 -46.43
CA LYS A 118 21.86 12.71 -45.65
C LYS A 118 22.70 12.89 -44.41
N ASN A 119 22.11 13.17 -43.24
CA ASN A 119 22.69 12.82 -41.93
C ASN A 119 21.78 13.04 -40.69
N LYS A 120 20.73 13.86 -40.74
CA LYS A 120 19.89 14.11 -39.54
C LYS A 120 19.17 12.87 -38.97
N LYS A 121 18.75 11.92 -39.82
CA LYS A 121 18.07 10.67 -39.37
C LYS A 121 19.01 9.66 -38.68
N ARG A 122 20.32 9.68 -38.99
CA ARG A 122 21.29 8.74 -38.40
C ARG A 122 21.66 9.14 -36.95
N VAL A 123 21.77 10.44 -36.68
CA VAL A 123 22.07 10.97 -35.34
C VAL A 123 20.93 10.74 -34.36
N CYS A 124 19.67 10.90 -34.78
CA CYS A 124 18.52 10.65 -33.90
C CYS A 124 18.41 9.17 -33.46
N LYS A 125 18.69 8.23 -34.38
CA LYS A 125 18.72 6.79 -34.07
C LYS A 125 19.92 6.40 -33.20
N SER A 126 21.09 7.02 -33.36
CA SER A 126 22.25 6.73 -32.49
C SER A 126 22.09 7.36 -31.10
N TRP A 127 21.46 8.52 -31.01
CA TRP A 127 21.13 9.20 -29.76
C TRP A 127 20.08 8.42 -28.94
N MET A 128 18.98 7.99 -29.58
CA MET A 128 18.02 7.09 -28.91
C MET A 128 18.67 5.78 -28.46
N ARG A 129 19.56 5.19 -29.27
CA ARG A 129 20.30 3.98 -28.88
C ARG A 129 21.34 4.22 -27.78
N LYS A 130 21.82 5.44 -27.53
CA LYS A 130 22.71 5.75 -26.42
C LYS A 130 21.94 6.03 -25.12
N ASN A 131 20.82 6.75 -25.21
CA ASN A 131 20.05 7.17 -24.04
C ASN A 131 19.01 6.14 -23.57
N CYS A 132 18.45 5.31 -24.46
CA CYS A 132 17.50 4.26 -24.07
C CYS A 132 18.17 2.93 -23.71
N ARG A 133 19.47 2.77 -23.98
CA ARG A 133 20.23 1.55 -23.63
C ARG A 133 20.29 1.29 -22.12
N PRO A 134 20.50 2.29 -21.24
CA PRO A 134 20.51 2.07 -19.79
C PRO A 134 19.13 1.75 -19.20
N LEU A 135 18.04 2.23 -19.82
CA LEU A 135 16.66 2.04 -19.33
C LEU A 135 16.06 0.68 -19.70
N PHE A 136 16.51 0.07 -20.81
CA PHE A 136 16.06 -1.25 -21.28
C PHE A 136 17.07 -2.38 -21.03
N LEU A 137 18.18 -2.08 -20.33
CA LEU A 137 19.13 -3.06 -19.82
C LEU A 137 19.07 -3.05 -18.29
N HIS A 138 17.95 -3.47 -17.71
CA HIS A 138 18.13 -4.34 -16.54
C HIS A 138 18.87 -5.56 -17.08
N ASN A 139 20.16 -5.63 -16.77
CA ASN A 139 21.00 -6.76 -17.13
C ASN A 139 20.24 -8.03 -16.73
N GLU A 140 20.06 -8.99 -17.64
CA GLU A 140 19.30 -10.22 -17.35
C GLU A 140 19.80 -10.90 -16.08
N THR A 141 21.09 -10.73 -15.74
CA THR A 141 21.67 -11.19 -14.48
C THR A 141 21.10 -10.49 -13.25
N GLN A 142 20.87 -9.17 -13.30
CA GLN A 142 20.25 -8.43 -12.21
C GLN A 142 18.78 -8.85 -12.00
N ILE A 143 18.02 -9.08 -13.09
CA ILE A 143 16.65 -9.57 -12.98
C ILE A 143 16.64 -10.96 -12.30
N LYS A 144 17.58 -11.83 -12.66
CA LYS A 144 17.74 -13.15 -12.02
C LYS A 144 18.16 -13.04 -10.56
N GLU A 145 19.05 -12.13 -10.21
CA GLU A 145 19.44 -11.89 -8.81
C GLU A 145 18.26 -11.38 -7.98
N PHE A 146 17.46 -10.46 -8.53
CA PHE A 146 16.23 -9.99 -7.87
C PHE A 146 15.20 -11.10 -7.72
N SER A 147 14.99 -11.95 -8.73
CA SER A 147 14.05 -13.07 -8.62
C SER A 147 14.50 -14.09 -7.56
N ILE A 148 15.79 -14.44 -7.53
CA ILE A 148 16.35 -15.34 -6.51
C ILE A 148 16.20 -14.74 -5.11
N LYS A 149 16.43 -13.44 -4.95
CA LYS A 149 16.27 -12.76 -3.66
C LYS A 149 14.81 -12.75 -3.20
N ALA A 150 13.89 -12.44 -4.10
CA ALA A 150 12.46 -12.47 -3.83
C ALA A 150 11.99 -13.88 -3.44
N GLU A 151 12.44 -14.92 -4.14
CA GLU A 151 12.14 -16.32 -3.80
C GLU A 151 12.65 -16.70 -2.41
N ARG A 152 13.87 -16.27 -2.04
CA ARG A 152 14.41 -16.50 -0.69
C ARG A 152 13.60 -15.78 0.38
N GLU A 153 13.21 -14.54 0.14
CA GLU A 153 12.38 -13.77 1.08
C GLU A 153 11.02 -14.43 1.27
N VAL A 154 10.39 -14.88 0.18
CA VAL A 154 9.13 -15.65 0.24
C VAL A 154 9.32 -16.94 1.04
N ALA A 155 10.39 -17.70 0.79
CA ALA A 155 10.67 -18.94 1.53
C ALA A 155 10.86 -18.70 3.05
N VAL A 156 11.58 -17.65 3.44
CA VAL A 156 11.74 -17.28 4.85
C VAL A 156 10.39 -16.88 5.47
N HIS A 157 9.56 -16.14 4.73
CA HIS A 157 8.24 -15.75 5.19
C HIS A 157 7.30 -16.95 5.36
N THR A 158 7.31 -17.90 4.42
CA THR A 158 6.48 -19.10 4.52
C THR A 158 6.92 -19.98 5.69
N GLU A 159 8.22 -20.17 5.91
CA GLU A 159 8.75 -20.91 7.07
C GLU A 159 8.33 -20.27 8.40
N ARG A 160 8.52 -18.95 8.56
CA ARG A 160 8.09 -18.23 9.77
C ARG A 160 6.59 -18.32 9.99
N THR A 161 5.81 -18.28 8.91
CA THR A 161 4.35 -18.41 8.97
C THR A 161 3.96 -19.82 9.41
N GLN A 162 4.59 -20.85 8.86
CA GLN A 162 4.36 -22.24 9.27
C GLN A 162 4.73 -22.46 10.74
N GLN A 163 5.85 -21.90 11.22
CA GLN A 163 6.22 -21.97 12.63
C GLN A 163 5.18 -21.31 13.54
N LYS A 164 4.66 -20.14 13.17
CA LYS A 164 3.58 -19.47 13.92
C LYS A 164 2.31 -20.32 13.94
N ILE A 165 1.90 -20.87 12.80
CA ILE A 165 0.75 -21.76 12.71
C ILE A 165 0.93 -22.97 13.63
N ALA A 166 2.10 -23.62 13.60
CA ALA A 166 2.41 -24.77 14.45
C ALA A 166 2.40 -24.42 15.95
N LEU A 167 2.87 -23.24 16.33
CA LEU A 167 2.79 -22.76 17.71
C LEU A 167 1.34 -22.53 18.15
N TRP A 168 0.54 -21.88 17.31
CA TRP A 168 -0.86 -21.58 17.60
C TRP A 168 -1.76 -22.83 17.61
N THR A 169 -1.51 -23.79 16.72
CA THR A 169 -2.20 -25.10 16.76
C THR A 169 -1.88 -25.82 18.05
N LYS A 170 -0.60 -25.94 18.41
CA LYS A 170 -0.17 -26.59 19.66
C LYS A 170 -0.74 -25.91 20.90
N ALA A 171 -0.85 -24.58 20.90
CA ALA A 171 -1.49 -23.84 21.98
C ALA A 171 -2.98 -24.18 22.10
N ARG A 172 -3.71 -24.17 20.97
CA ARG A 172 -5.13 -24.57 20.94
C ARG A 172 -5.35 -26.02 21.38
N ASP A 173 -4.49 -26.95 20.96
CA ASP A 173 -4.60 -28.36 21.33
C ASP A 173 -4.41 -28.54 22.84
N ARG A 174 -3.48 -27.80 23.46
CA ARG A 174 -3.30 -27.78 24.91
C ARG A 174 -4.53 -27.24 25.64
N GLU A 175 -5.17 -26.21 25.11
CA GLU A 175 -6.42 -25.69 25.68
C GLU A 175 -7.57 -26.68 25.53
N ALA A 176 -7.69 -27.33 24.38
CA ALA A 176 -8.68 -28.39 24.16
C ALA A 176 -8.48 -29.54 25.15
N GLN A 177 -7.24 -29.99 25.36
CA GLN A 177 -6.92 -31.02 26.34
C GLN A 177 -7.28 -30.58 27.76
N LYS A 178 -6.92 -29.36 28.16
CA LYS A 178 -7.31 -28.81 29.48
C LYS A 178 -8.83 -28.78 29.68
N LYS A 179 -9.61 -28.48 28.63
CA LYS A 179 -11.08 -28.52 28.67
C LYS A 179 -11.59 -29.95 28.86
N MET A 180 -11.03 -30.92 28.13
CA MET A 180 -11.37 -32.34 28.28
C MET A 180 -11.05 -32.87 29.68
N ASP A 181 -9.85 -32.59 30.20
CA ASP A 181 -9.43 -33.00 31.53
C ASP A 181 -10.32 -32.37 32.62
N LYS A 182 -10.72 -31.11 32.45
CA LYS A 182 -11.63 -30.43 33.38
C LYS A 182 -13.01 -31.10 33.37
N LEU A 183 -13.54 -31.44 32.20
CA LEU A 183 -14.80 -32.16 32.07
C LEU A 183 -14.73 -33.54 32.75
N GLN A 184 -13.68 -34.32 32.48
CA GLN A 184 -13.47 -35.63 33.13
C GLN A 184 -13.40 -35.51 34.66
N ARG A 185 -12.65 -34.53 35.19
CA ARG A 185 -12.60 -34.30 36.65
C ARG A 185 -13.97 -33.93 37.22
N THR A 186 -14.79 -33.16 36.49
CA THR A 186 -16.14 -32.82 36.95
C THR A 186 -17.08 -34.02 36.93
N THR A 187 -17.01 -34.87 35.91
CA THR A 187 -17.83 -36.09 35.83
C THR A 187 -17.43 -37.12 36.89
N GLU A 188 -16.13 -37.31 37.15
CA GLU A 188 -15.64 -38.15 38.24
C GLU A 188 -16.06 -37.65 39.63
N LYS A 189 -16.00 -36.33 39.87
CA LYS A 189 -16.48 -35.75 41.12
C LYS A 189 -17.99 -35.95 41.28
N ALA A 190 -18.76 -35.79 40.21
CA ALA A 190 -20.20 -36.01 40.21
C ALA A 190 -20.56 -37.48 40.46
N SER A 191 -19.80 -38.44 39.89
CA SER A 191 -20.03 -39.87 40.11
C SER A 191 -19.67 -40.30 41.53
N ARG A 192 -18.59 -39.77 42.12
CA ARG A 192 -18.25 -40.01 43.53
C ARG A 192 -19.30 -39.48 44.51
N LYS A 193 -19.89 -38.31 44.25
CA LYS A 193 -20.98 -37.75 45.07
C LYS A 193 -22.29 -38.54 44.99
N LYS A 194 -22.52 -39.27 43.89
CA LYS A 194 -23.74 -40.06 43.68
C LYS A 194 -23.69 -41.47 44.25
N LYS A 195 -22.54 -41.98 44.72
CA LYS A 195 -22.49 -43.25 45.47
C LYS A 195 -23.03 -43.00 46.88
N PRO A 196 -24.22 -43.51 47.25
CA PRO A 196 -24.69 -43.44 48.62
C PRO A 196 -23.73 -44.28 49.47
N GLN A 197 -23.30 -43.76 50.62
CA GLN A 197 -22.76 -44.61 51.68
C GLN A 197 -23.91 -45.46 52.18
N HIS A 198 -24.08 -46.66 51.61
CA HIS A 198 -24.82 -47.72 52.29
C HIS A 198 -23.93 -48.19 53.44
N HIS A 199 -24.26 -47.73 54.63
CA HIS A 199 -23.69 -48.20 55.88
C HIS A 199 -24.82 -48.69 56.78
#